data_AF-A0A1V6M2T1-F1
#
_entry.id   AF-A0A1V6M2T1-F1
#
_cell.length_a   1.000
_cell.length_b   1.000
_cell.length_c   1.000
_cell.angle_alpha   90.00
_cell.angle_beta   90.00
_cell.angle_gamma   90.00
#
_symmetry.space_group_name_H-M   'P 1'
#
loop_
_entity.id
_entity.type
_entity.pdbx_description
1 polymer ?
#
loop_
_entity_poly.entity_id
_entity_poly.type
_entity_poly.pdbx_seq_one_letter_code
_entity_poly.pdbx_strand_id
1 'polypeptide(L)'
;MFLREKTRTKDGKTHRYWSVVENRRVSGRRVVQRQVLYLGELNDDQRAGWVRTIEAVSGKEPQPRQLALFPDDRESLPIPDCETVRVRLDKIELRHPREWGASWLGLYLWDMLELDAFWRMRLLSSRSGSGVGIDAGRISRCLRSVSWQYQR
;
A
#
# COMPACT_ATOMS: atom_id res chain seq x y z
N MET A 1 -8.59 9.37 1.11
CA MET A 1 -9.29 8.49 0.14
C MET A 1 -9.97 7.38 0.93
N PHE A 2 -10.93 6.66 0.37
CA PHE A 2 -11.67 5.61 1.07
C PHE A 2 -12.02 4.46 0.13
N LEU A 3 -12.41 3.32 0.70
CA LEU A 3 -12.92 2.19 -0.06
C LEU A 3 -14.41 2.37 -0.36
N ARG A 4 -14.79 2.11 -1.61
CA ARG A 4 -16.18 2.08 -2.04
C ARG A 4 -16.55 0.69 -2.55
N GLU A 5 -17.62 0.16 -1.97
CA GLU A 5 -18.25 -1.07 -2.41
C GLU A 5 -19.20 -0.85 -3.60
N LYS A 6 -19.23 -1.80 -4.51
CA LYS A 6 -20.24 -1.96 -5.56
C LYS A 6 -20.70 -3.40 -5.61
N THR A 7 -22.00 -3.62 -5.48
CA THR A 7 -22.63 -4.93 -5.63
C THR A 7 -23.15 -5.13 -7.06
N ARG A 8 -22.98 -6.35 -7.58
CA ARG A 8 -23.58 -6.77 -8.84
C ARG A 8 -24.08 -8.19 -8.71
N THR A 9 -25.34 -8.41 -9.08
CA THR A 9 -25.90 -9.76 -9.20
C THR A 9 -25.66 -10.29 -10.62
N LYS A 10 -25.03 -11.45 -10.72
CA LYS A 10 -24.77 -12.17 -11.97
C LYS A 10 -24.91 -13.67 -11.72
N ASP A 11 -25.52 -14.41 -12.64
CA ASP A 11 -25.62 -15.88 -12.57
C ASP A 11 -26.22 -16.39 -11.24
N GLY A 12 -27.17 -15.63 -10.67
CA GLY A 12 -27.81 -15.93 -9.39
C GLY A 12 -26.94 -15.68 -8.14
N LYS A 13 -25.70 -15.20 -8.32
CA LYS A 13 -24.78 -14.85 -7.23
C LYS A 13 -24.57 -13.34 -7.14
N THR A 14 -24.48 -12.83 -5.92
CA THR A 14 -24.16 -11.42 -5.68
C THR A 14 -22.66 -11.28 -5.45
N HIS A 15 -22.00 -10.53 -6.33
CA HIS A 15 -20.58 -10.23 -6.28
C HIS A 15 -20.36 -8.84 -5.70
N ARG A 16 -19.35 -8.72 -4.83
CA ARG A 16 -18.97 -7.44 -4.20
C ARG A 16 -17.61 -7.00 -4.72
N TYR A 17 -17.60 -5.84 -5.37
CA TYR A 17 -16.39 -5.23 -5.91
C TYR A 17 -16.01 -4.00 -5.12
N TRP A 18 -14.71 -3.80 -4.95
CA TRP A 18 -14.16 -2.68 -4.21
C TRP A 18 -13.31 -1.78 -5.08
N SER A 19 -13.29 -0.50 -4.75
CA SER A 19 -12.45 0.50 -5.41
C SER A 19 -11.93 1.52 -4.41
N VAL A 20 -10.71 2.00 -4.60
CA VAL A 20 -10.20 3.19 -3.91
C VAL A 20 -10.76 4.43 -4.60
N VAL A 21 -11.40 5.30 -3.84
CA VAL A 21 -12.05 6.51 -4.32
C VAL A 21 -11.49 7.74 -3.61
N GLU A 22 -11.31 8.82 -4.37
CA GLU A 22 -10.96 10.15 -3.85
C GLU A 22 -12.10 11.15 -4.08
N ASN A 23 -12.31 12.03 -3.11
CA ASN A 23 -13.19 13.20 -3.27
C ASN A 23 -12.39 14.32 -3.93
N ARG A 24 -12.83 14.80 -5.10
CA ARG A 24 -12.25 15.96 -5.79
C ARG A 24 -13.23 17.12 -5.81
N ARG A 25 -12.76 18.29 -5.39
CA ARG A 25 -13.48 19.55 -5.60
C ARG A 25 -13.36 19.93 -7.07
N VAL A 26 -14.49 20.25 -7.69
CA VAL A 26 -14.58 20.74 -9.07
C VAL A 26 -15.24 22.12 -9.11
N SER A 27 -15.24 22.77 -10.27
CA SER A 27 -15.86 24.08 -10.45
C SER A 27 -17.32 24.11 -9.97
N GLY A 28 -17.75 25.26 -9.47
CA GLY A 28 -19.12 25.47 -9.00
C GLY A 28 -19.41 24.87 -7.62
N ARG A 29 -18.40 24.79 -6.73
CA ARG A 29 -18.53 24.28 -5.34
C ARG A 29 -19.02 22.83 -5.24
N ARG A 30 -18.86 22.04 -6.30
CA ARG A 30 -19.25 20.63 -6.32
C ARG A 30 -18.08 19.75 -5.89
N VAL A 31 -18.39 18.59 -5.32
CA VAL A 31 -17.43 17.53 -5.02
C VAL A 31 -17.84 16.30 -5.82
N VAL A 32 -16.91 15.74 -6.59
CA VAL A 32 -17.10 14.49 -7.34
C VAL A 32 -16.21 13.41 -6.74
N GLN A 33 -16.63 12.17 -6.93
CA GLN A 33 -15.88 11.00 -6.49
C GLN A 33 -15.17 10.40 -7.69
N ARG A 34 -13.84 10.45 -7.68
CA ARG A 34 -12.98 9.87 -8.72
C ARG A 34 -12.49 8.51 -8.25
N GLN A 35 -12.70 7.48 -9.08
CA GLN A 35 -12.10 6.17 -8.88
C GLN A 35 -10.60 6.27 -9.16
N VAL A 36 -9.78 5.87 -8.19
CA VAL A 36 -8.31 5.91 -8.28
C VAL A 36 -7.77 4.54 -8.67
N LEU A 37 -8.29 3.48 -8.05
CA LEU A 37 -7.87 2.11 -8.30
C LEU A 37 -9.06 1.16 -8.15
N TYR A 38 -9.22 0.25 -9.10
CA TYR A 38 -10.18 -0.84 -9.01
C TYR A 38 -9.50 -2.05 -8.35
N LEU A 39 -10.05 -2.53 -7.24
CA LEU A 39 -9.47 -3.64 -6.47
C LEU A 39 -10.08 -4.99 -6.84
N GLY A 40 -11.21 -5.01 -7.55
CA GLY A 40 -11.94 -6.25 -7.85
C GLY A 40 -12.67 -6.80 -6.63
N GLU A 41 -12.88 -8.12 -6.61
CA GLU A 41 -13.53 -8.84 -5.52
C GLU A 41 -12.52 -9.02 -4.39
N LEU A 42 -12.66 -8.23 -3.33
CA LEU A 42 -11.88 -8.44 -2.12
C LEU A 42 -12.44 -9.66 -1.40
N ASN A 43 -11.77 -10.79 -1.60
CA ASN A 43 -11.83 -12.00 -0.78
C ASN A 43 -13.11 -12.84 -0.89
N ASP A 44 -13.73 -12.97 -2.07
CA ASP A 44 -14.73 -14.04 -2.28
C ASP A 44 -14.04 -15.42 -2.39
N ASP A 45 -12.92 -15.55 -3.11
CA ASP A 45 -12.25 -16.85 -3.34
C ASP A 45 -10.69 -16.83 -3.33
N GLN A 46 -10.03 -15.69 -3.07
CA GLN A 46 -8.57 -15.60 -3.19
C GLN A 46 -7.81 -16.13 -1.96
N ARG A 47 -7.35 -17.39 -2.10
CA ARG A 47 -6.50 -18.17 -1.19
C ARG A 47 -5.24 -17.43 -0.71
N ALA A 48 -4.96 -17.53 0.60
CA ALA A 48 -3.69 -17.55 1.34
C ALA A 48 -2.55 -16.53 1.05
N GLY A 49 -2.39 -16.01 -0.17
CA GLY A 49 -1.32 -15.10 -0.57
C GLY A 49 -1.41 -13.73 0.10
N TRP A 50 -2.62 -13.17 0.24
CA TRP A 50 -2.84 -11.86 0.88
C TRP A 50 -2.51 -11.87 2.38
N VAL A 51 -2.80 -12.99 3.05
CA VAL A 51 -2.46 -13.21 4.48
C VAL A 51 -0.95 -13.12 4.72
N ARG A 52 -0.12 -13.38 3.71
CA ARG A 52 1.34 -13.34 3.83
C ARG A 52 1.95 -11.96 3.60
N THR A 53 1.26 -11.05 2.92
CA THR A 53 1.84 -9.77 2.48
C THR A 53 1.66 -8.63 3.48
N ILE A 54 0.79 -8.78 4.48
CA ILE A 54 0.52 -7.71 5.45
C ILE A 54 1.37 -7.94 6.71
N GLU A 55 2.49 -7.21 6.78
CA GLU A 55 3.22 -6.97 8.02
C GLU A 55 2.54 -5.83 8.78
N ALA A 56 1.92 -6.14 9.91
CA ALA A 56 1.36 -5.13 10.79
C ALA A 56 2.49 -4.51 11.63
N VAL A 57 2.77 -3.23 11.41
CA VAL A 57 3.65 -2.43 12.27
C VAL A 57 2.78 -1.68 13.26
N SER A 58 2.77 -2.11 14.52
CA SER A 58 2.07 -1.42 15.60
C SER A 58 2.99 -0.38 16.22
N GLY A 59 2.50 0.82 16.51
CA GLY A 59 3.30 1.88 17.15
C GLY A 59 3.85 1.53 18.55
N LYS A 60 3.41 0.41 19.13
CA LYS A 60 3.88 -0.10 20.43
C LYS A 60 4.95 -1.19 20.32
N GLU A 61 5.01 -1.93 19.21
CA GLU A 61 5.98 -3.01 19.02
C GLU A 61 6.65 -2.91 17.65
N PRO A 62 7.98 -2.80 17.59
CA PRO A 62 8.72 -2.63 16.35
C PRO A 62 8.86 -3.92 15.53
N GLN A 63 8.30 -5.05 15.96
CA GLN A 63 8.38 -6.30 15.21
C GLN A 63 7.21 -6.45 14.24
N PRO A 64 7.48 -6.66 12.93
CA PRO A 64 6.44 -6.96 11.97
C PRO A 64 5.79 -8.30 12.34
N ARG A 65 4.46 -8.31 12.43
CA ARG A 65 3.67 -9.53 12.64
C ARG A 65 2.80 -9.80 11.42
N GLN A 66 2.68 -11.06 11.06
CA GLN A 66 1.82 -11.50 9.96
C GLN A 66 0.37 -11.62 10.44
N LEU A 67 -0.56 -10.91 9.78
CA LEU A 67 -1.98 -10.94 10.11
C LEU A 67 -2.84 -11.39 8.93
N ALA A 68 -3.81 -12.26 9.20
CA ALA A 68 -4.86 -12.57 8.26
C ALA A 68 -6.01 -11.57 8.42
N LEU A 69 -6.23 -10.72 7.42
CA LEU A 69 -7.33 -9.75 7.43
C LEU A 69 -8.55 -10.31 6.70
N PHE A 70 -9.69 -10.31 7.38
CA PHE A 70 -10.98 -10.70 6.79
C PHE A 70 -12.03 -9.60 6.99
N PRO A 71 -13.00 -9.46 6.06
CA PRO A 71 -14.17 -8.61 6.29
C PRO A 71 -14.89 -8.98 7.60
N ASP A 72 -15.39 -7.98 8.32
CA ASP A 72 -16.10 -8.16 9.61
C ASP A 72 -17.48 -8.82 9.46
N ASP A 73 -18.07 -8.72 8.28
CA ASP A 73 -19.40 -9.22 7.90
C ASP A 73 -19.40 -10.68 7.43
N ARG A 74 -18.27 -11.40 7.53
CA ARG A 74 -18.16 -12.83 7.18
C ARG A 74 -18.39 -13.73 8.41
N GLU A 75 -19.30 -14.69 8.28
CA GLU A 75 -19.62 -15.67 9.33
C GLU A 75 -18.56 -16.78 9.43
N SER A 76 -18.09 -17.31 8.30
CA SER A 76 -17.07 -18.37 8.25
C SER A 76 -15.72 -17.82 7.82
N LEU A 77 -14.72 -17.88 8.70
CA LEU A 77 -13.34 -17.60 8.36
C LEU A 77 -12.61 -18.94 8.13
N PRO A 78 -11.87 -19.12 7.02
CA PRO A 78 -10.95 -20.26 6.92
C PRO A 78 -9.94 -20.14 8.07
N ILE A 79 -9.68 -21.22 8.80
CA ILE A 79 -8.76 -21.25 9.95
C ILE A 79 -7.36 -20.91 9.43
N PRO A 80 -6.80 -19.72 9.71
CA PRO A 80 -5.45 -19.39 9.28
C PRO A 80 -4.45 -19.92 10.31
N ASP A 81 -3.23 -20.24 9.86
CA ASP A 81 -2.12 -20.61 10.76
C ASP A 81 -1.54 -19.42 11.54
N CYS A 82 -2.17 -18.24 11.46
CA CYS A 82 -1.70 -17.00 12.05
C CYS A 82 -2.84 -16.20 12.70
N GLU A 83 -2.48 -15.17 13.47
CA GLU A 83 -3.43 -14.27 14.11
C GLU A 83 -4.40 -13.67 13.06
N THR A 84 -5.68 -13.70 13.40
CA THR A 84 -6.78 -13.34 12.51
C THR A 84 -7.43 -12.06 13.01
N VAL A 85 -7.51 -11.05 12.15
CA VAL A 85 -8.16 -9.77 12.46
C VAL A 85 -9.32 -9.54 11.51
N ARG A 86 -10.49 -9.26 12.08
CA ARG A 86 -11.66 -8.80 11.34
C ARG A 86 -11.54 -7.30 11.08
N VAL A 87 -11.77 -6.89 9.84
CA VAL A 87 -11.61 -5.53 9.36
C VAL A 87 -12.90 -5.05 8.75
N ARG A 88 -13.38 -3.90 9.25
CA ARG A 88 -14.52 -3.18 8.68
C ARG A 88 -14.08 -2.47 7.41
N LEU A 89 -14.28 -3.09 6.25
CA LEU A 89 -13.80 -2.56 4.98
C LEU A 89 -14.43 -1.19 4.65
N ASP A 90 -15.69 -0.97 5.07
CA ASP A 90 -16.41 0.30 4.90
C ASP A 90 -15.82 1.45 5.74
N LYS A 91 -14.98 1.15 6.74
CA LYS A 91 -14.30 2.12 7.60
C LYS A 91 -12.85 2.36 7.24
N ILE A 92 -12.32 1.69 6.22
CA ILE A 92 -10.93 1.88 5.80
C ILE A 92 -10.76 3.26 5.14
N GLU A 93 -9.87 4.06 5.72
CA GLU A 93 -9.40 5.32 5.17
C GLU A 93 -7.94 5.20 4.71
N LEU A 94 -7.66 5.63 3.49
CA LEU A 94 -6.30 5.82 3.01
C LEU A 94 -5.90 7.28 3.31
N ARG A 95 -4.94 7.42 4.22
CA ARG A 95 -4.35 8.70 4.64
C ARG A 95 -2.95 8.84 4.07
N HIS A 96 -2.61 10.05 3.62
CA HIS A 96 -1.32 10.36 2.99
C HIS A 96 -0.88 9.33 1.93
N PRO A 97 -1.77 8.90 1.01
CA PRO A 97 -1.37 7.97 -0.03
C PRO A 97 -0.25 8.61 -0.85
N ARG A 98 0.92 7.96 -0.89
CA ARG A 98 2.00 8.42 -1.77
C ARG A 98 1.56 8.14 -3.20
N GLU A 99 1.68 9.13 -4.07
CA GLU A 99 1.55 8.91 -5.50
C GLU A 99 2.70 8.01 -5.92
N TRP A 100 2.39 6.71 -6.06
CA TRP A 100 3.40 5.68 -6.29
C TRP A 100 4.21 5.98 -7.56
N GLY A 101 3.55 6.51 -8.60
CA GLY A 101 4.19 6.97 -9.83
C GLY A 101 5.15 8.14 -9.63
N ALA A 102 4.81 9.14 -8.81
CA ALA A 102 5.70 10.26 -8.53
C ALA A 102 6.91 9.84 -7.68
N SER A 103 6.70 8.95 -6.71
CA SER A 103 7.79 8.41 -5.89
C SER A 103 8.74 7.56 -6.72
N TRP A 104 8.21 6.69 -7.59
CA TRP A 104 9.00 5.92 -8.54
C TRP A 104 9.76 6.83 -9.51
N LEU A 105 9.10 7.82 -10.11
CA LEU A 105 9.75 8.77 -11.03
C LEU A 105 10.86 9.55 -10.33
N GLY A 106 10.64 10.00 -9.09
CA GLY A 106 11.66 10.68 -8.31
C GLY A 106 12.89 9.81 -8.08
N LEU A 107 12.70 8.53 -7.76
CA LEU A 107 13.79 7.56 -7.59
C LEU A 107 14.48 7.23 -8.92
N TYR A 108 13.72 7.11 -10.00
CA TYR A 108 14.24 6.87 -11.34
C TYR A 108 15.10 8.05 -11.81
N LEU A 109 14.64 9.28 -11.61
CA LEU A 109 15.43 10.49 -11.90
C LEU A 109 16.65 10.61 -10.99
N TRP A 110 16.52 10.21 -9.72
CA TRP A 110 17.65 10.18 -8.78
C TRP A 110 18.77 9.26 -9.23
N ASP A 111 18.43 8.05 -9.69
CA ASP A 111 19.38 7.07 -10.26
C ASP A 111 19.96 7.58 -11.60
N MET A 112 19.10 8.08 -12.50
CA MET A 112 19.52 8.60 -13.81
C MET A 112 20.48 9.79 -13.72
N LEU A 113 20.26 10.68 -12.75
CA LEU A 113 21.10 11.86 -12.52
C LEU A 113 22.30 11.56 -11.61
N GLU A 114 22.51 10.30 -11.23
CA GLU A 114 23.57 9.85 -10.33
C GLU A 114 23.68 10.68 -9.05
N LEU A 115 22.53 11.09 -8.49
CA LEU A 115 22.52 12.02 -7.36
C LEU A 115 23.19 11.43 -6.12
N ASP A 116 23.19 10.10 -5.98
CA ASP A 116 23.96 9.40 -4.95
C ASP A 116 25.46 9.74 -5.03
N ALA A 117 26.06 9.69 -6.22
CA ALA A 117 27.47 9.99 -6.43
C ALA A 117 27.76 11.49 -6.23
N PHE A 118 26.88 12.34 -6.78
CA PHE A 118 26.98 13.79 -6.66
C PHE A 118 26.99 14.26 -5.20
N TRP A 119 26.06 13.76 -4.37
CA TRP A 119 25.94 14.19 -2.97
C TRP A 119 26.94 13.52 -2.04
N ARG A 120 27.39 12.28 -2.32
CA ARG A 120 28.40 11.58 -1.49
C ARG A 120 29.71 12.36 -1.37
N MET A 121 30.07 13.14 -2.39
CA MET A 121 31.29 13.97 -2.36
C MET A 121 31.10 15.31 -1.63
N ARG A 122 29.85 15.79 -1.50
CA ARG A 122 29.53 17.13 -0.99
C ARG A 122 29.00 17.13 0.43
N LEU A 123 28.34 16.04 0.82
CA LEU A 123 27.95 15.79 2.19
C LEU A 123 29.14 15.12 2.87
N LEU A 124 29.98 15.93 3.53
CA LEU A 124 31.01 15.42 4.44
C LEU A 124 30.38 14.39 5.37
N SER A 125 31.02 13.23 5.51
CA SER A 125 30.59 12.17 6.42
C SER A 125 30.40 12.79 7.81
N SER A 126 29.16 12.94 8.28
CA SER A 126 28.93 13.54 9.58
C SER A 126 29.54 12.61 10.64
N ARG A 127 30.59 13.08 11.31
CA ARG A 127 31.14 12.47 12.53
C ARG A 127 30.09 12.58 13.62
N SER A 128 29.20 11.60 13.74
CA SER A 128 28.53 11.23 14.99
C SER A 128 27.71 9.96 14.77
N GLY A 129 28.04 8.90 15.53
CA GLY A 129 27.40 7.58 15.50
C GLY A 129 25.95 7.53 16.01
N SER A 130 25.15 8.54 15.70
CA SER A 130 23.73 8.61 16.02
C SER A 130 23.08 9.68 15.15
N GLY A 131 23.00 9.43 13.84
CA GLY A 131 22.41 10.36 12.90
C GLY A 131 21.82 9.60 11.74
N VAL A 132 20.61 9.99 11.34
CA VAL A 132 19.90 9.55 10.15
C VAL A 132 20.72 9.95 8.92
N GLY A 133 21.80 9.20 8.68
CA GLY A 133 22.53 9.25 7.43
C GLY A 133 21.60 8.69 6.38
N ILE A 134 21.32 9.48 5.35
CA ILE A 134 20.78 8.94 4.11
C ILE A 134 21.85 8.01 3.57
N ASP A 135 21.80 6.74 3.97
CA ASP A 135 22.57 5.68 3.33
C ASP A 135 21.94 5.46 1.96
N ALA A 136 22.34 6.33 1.03
CA ALA A 136 22.03 6.30 -0.39
C ALA A 136 22.13 4.88 -0.97
N GLY A 137 23.11 4.10 -0.52
CA GLY A 137 23.31 2.71 -0.93
C GLY A 137 22.21 1.75 -0.45
N ARG A 138 21.50 2.08 0.63
CA ARG A 138 20.41 1.27 1.21
C ARG A 138 19.06 1.55 0.56
N ILE A 139 18.82 2.79 0.10
CA ILE A 139 17.62 3.18 -0.65
C ILE A 139 17.60 2.46 -2.01
N SER A 140 18.73 2.47 -2.73
CA SER A 140 18.89 1.78 -4.02
C SER A 140 18.67 0.26 -3.93
N ARG A 141 19.09 -0.38 -2.83
CA ARG A 141 19.03 -1.85 -2.67
C ARG A 141 17.64 -2.37 -2.29
N CYS A 142 16.88 -1.62 -1.48
CA CYS A 142 15.54 -2.02 -1.06
C CYS A 142 14.51 -1.97 -2.22
N LEU A 143 14.72 -1.08 -3.19
CA LEU A 143 13.77 -0.80 -4.26
C LEU A 143 14.02 -1.59 -5.55
N ARG A 144 15.26 -2.05 -5.82
CA ARG A 144 15.54 -3.00 -6.92
C ARG A 144 14.86 -4.36 -6.72
N SER A 145 14.60 -4.76 -5.47
CA SER A 145 13.80 -5.95 -5.12
C SER A 145 12.33 -5.81 -5.55
N VAL A 146 11.73 -4.64 -5.31
CA VAL A 146 10.31 -4.38 -5.63
C VAL A 146 10.09 -4.17 -7.14
N SER A 147 11.09 -3.64 -7.86
CA SER A 147 11.03 -3.47 -9.31
C SER A 147 10.93 -4.79 -10.10
N TRP A 148 11.43 -5.91 -9.55
CA TRP A 148 11.34 -7.22 -10.21
C TRP A 148 9.94 -7.85 -10.13
N GLN A 149 9.09 -7.42 -9.19
CA GLN A 149 7.76 -7.98 -9.00
C GLN A 149 6.69 -7.38 -9.94
N TYR A 150 6.98 -6.28 -10.64
CA TYR A 150 5.99 -5.56 -11.46
C TYR A 150 6.27 -5.59 -12.98
N GLN A 151 7.34 -6.30 -13.41
CA GLN A 151 7.64 -6.55 -14.82
C GLN A 151 7.15 -7.95 -15.31
N ARG A 152 6.24 -8.61 -14.59
CA ARG A 152 5.52 -9.81 -15.05
C ARG A 152 4.02 -9.59 -15.08
#